data_AF-A0A448V086-F1
#
_entry.id   AF-A0A448V086-F1
#
_cell.length_a   1.000
_cell.length_b   1.000
_cell.length_c   1.000
_cell.angle_alpha   90.00
_cell.angle_beta   90.00
_cell.angle_gamma   90.00
#
_symmetry.space_group_name_H-M   'P 1'
#
loop_
_entity.id
_entity.type
_entity.pdbx_description
1 polymer ?
#
loop_
_entity_poly.entity_id
_entity_poly.type
_entity_poly.pdbx_seq_one_letter_code
_entity_poly.pdbx_strand_id
1 'polypeptide(L)'
;MLKKLLYNAAIGIGAALVIFCLANVIVEQIAGGHLEMHDYAYSKRTLASILIGLGFGLPAIVYDDERLSLPVQTLIHLAIGTTVLAGAALYGGWLPVQQGASALIGFFIINIVIFFALWAGIYLYYRKTGQEITRKLKEYQKK
;
A
#
# COMPACT_ATOMS: atom_id res chain seq x y z
N MET A 1 5.72 11.96 17.10
CA MET A 1 6.37 10.96 16.22
C MET A 1 5.80 9.56 16.38
N LEU A 2 5.94 8.90 17.54
CA LEU A 2 5.48 7.51 17.75
C LEU A 2 3.99 7.27 17.43
N LYS A 3 3.08 8.13 17.91
CA LYS A 3 1.64 8.01 17.63
C LYS A 3 1.32 8.00 16.14
N LYS A 4 2.00 8.84 15.36
CA LYS A 4 1.82 8.93 13.90
C LYS A 4 2.36 7.70 13.19
N LEU A 5 3.51 7.18 13.64
CA LEU A 5 4.08 5.95 13.10
C LEU A 5 3.15 4.75 13.32
N LEU A 6 2.58 4.62 14.53
CA LEU A 6 1.60 3.59 14.85
C LEU A 6 0.31 3.74 14.03
N TYR A 7 -0.17 4.97 13.86
CA TYR A 7 -1.33 5.25 13.02
C TYR A 7 -1.08 4.85 11.56
N ASN A 8 0.04 5.29 10.97
CA ASN A 8 0.40 4.97 9.60
C ASN A 8 0.61 3.45 9.41
N ALA A 9 1.20 2.76 10.38
CA ALA A 9 1.33 1.32 10.38
C ALA A 9 -0.04 0.63 10.39
N ALA A 10 -0.96 1.06 11.26
CA ALA A 10 -2.31 0.49 11.34
C ALA A 10 -3.09 0.69 10.02
N ILE A 11 -3.03 1.89 9.43
CA ILE A 11 -3.67 2.17 8.14
C ILE A 11 -3.03 1.33 7.02
N GLY A 12 -1.71 1.23 6.98
CA GLY A 12 -0.98 0.43 5.99
C GLY A 12 -1.32 -1.06 6.09
N ILE A 13 -1.31 -1.63 7.29
CA ILE A 13 -1.73 -3.02 7.55
C ILE A 13 -3.19 -3.23 7.13
N GLY A 14 -4.09 -2.33 7.54
CA GLY A 14 -5.51 -2.42 7.19
C GLY A 14 -5.73 -2.43 5.67
N ALA A 15 -5.10 -1.49 4.95
CA ALA A 15 -5.19 -1.42 3.50
C ALA A 15 -4.62 -2.69 2.83
N ALA A 16 -3.45 -3.16 3.26
CA ALA A 16 -2.85 -4.37 2.70
C ALA A 16 -3.69 -5.63 2.95
N LEU A 17 -4.30 -5.76 4.12
CA LEU A 17 -5.20 -6.88 4.44
C LEU A 17 -6.51 -6.82 3.65
N VAL A 18 -7.07 -5.63 3.43
CA VAL A 18 -8.25 -5.47 2.56
C VAL A 18 -7.93 -5.91 1.13
N ILE A 19 -6.80 -5.47 0.58
CA ILE A 19 -6.34 -5.87 -0.77
C ILE A 19 -6.08 -7.38 -0.82
N PHE A 20 -5.45 -7.93 0.21
CA PHE A 20 -5.23 -9.37 0.33
C PHE A 20 -6.54 -10.16 0.29
N CYS A 21 -7.54 -9.76 1.08
CA CYS A 21 -8.85 -10.40 1.09
C CYS A 21 -9.52 -10.32 -0.30
N LEU A 22 -9.52 -9.14 -0.94
CA LEU A 22 -10.08 -8.96 -2.27
C LEU A 22 -9.36 -9.83 -3.32
N ALA A 23 -8.04 -9.91 -3.25
CA ALA A 23 -7.25 -10.76 -4.14
C ALA A 23 -7.59 -12.24 -3.97
N ASN A 24 -7.74 -12.73 -2.73
CA ASN A 24 -8.13 -14.12 -2.49
C ASN A 24 -9.54 -14.41 -2.99
N VAL A 25 -10.50 -13.49 -2.82
CA VAL A 25 -11.84 -13.63 -3.38
C VAL A 25 -11.78 -13.76 -4.90
N ILE A 26 -11.01 -12.91 -5.59
CA ILE A 26 -10.86 -12.99 -7.05
C ILE A 26 -10.23 -14.32 -7.47
N VAL A 27 -9.16 -14.74 -6.79
CA VAL A 27 -8.47 -16.01 -7.11
C VAL A 27 -9.39 -17.21 -6.87
N GLU A 28 -10.14 -17.22 -5.76
CA GLU A 28 -11.12 -18.27 -5.45
C GLU A 28 -12.18 -18.40 -6.55
N GLN A 29 -12.73 -17.27 -7.03
CA GLN A 29 -13.71 -17.28 -8.12
C GLN A 29 -13.13 -17.84 -9.42
N ILE A 30 -11.89 -17.47 -9.76
CA ILE A 30 -11.21 -17.97 -10.97
C ILE A 30 -10.89 -19.48 -10.84
N ALA A 31 -10.59 -19.95 -9.63
CA ALA A 31 -10.28 -21.35 -9.34
C ALA A 31 -11.52 -22.23 -9.12
N GLY A 32 -12.74 -21.73 -9.37
CA GLY A 32 -13.97 -22.51 -9.27
C GLY A 32 -14.48 -22.72 -7.85
N GLY A 33 -14.17 -21.81 -6.92
CA GLY A 33 -14.67 -21.83 -5.55
C GLY A 33 -13.77 -22.53 -4.53
N HIS A 34 -12.50 -22.79 -4.90
CA HIS A 34 -11.55 -23.45 -4.01
C HIS A 34 -10.23 -22.68 -3.93
N LEU A 35 -9.68 -22.59 -2.72
CA LEU A 35 -8.33 -22.09 -2.46
C LEU A 35 -7.46 -23.27 -2.02
N GLU A 36 -6.64 -23.80 -2.91
CA GLU A 36 -5.67 -24.82 -2.55
C GLU A 36 -4.54 -24.18 -1.71
N MET A 37 -4.48 -24.57 -0.43
CA MET A 37 -3.54 -24.01 0.55
C MET A 37 -2.82 -25.15 1.28
N HIS A 38 -1.57 -25.40 0.91
CA HIS A 38 -0.69 -26.36 1.60
C HIS A 38 0.37 -25.63 2.44
N ASP A 39 1.02 -26.34 3.37
CA ASP A 39 2.20 -25.85 4.12
C ASP A 39 2.06 -24.47 4.78
N TYR A 40 0.93 -24.26 5.46
CA TYR A 40 0.59 -22.99 6.12
C TYR A 40 0.57 -21.79 5.14
N ALA A 41 0.27 -22.01 3.86
CA ALA A 41 0.24 -20.96 2.83
C ALA A 41 -0.64 -19.78 3.24
N TYR A 42 -1.81 -20.03 3.84
CA TYR A 42 -2.67 -18.96 4.34
C TYR A 42 -1.94 -18.08 5.37
N SER A 43 -1.40 -18.67 6.44
CA SER A 43 -0.69 -17.95 7.48
C SER A 43 0.53 -17.19 6.96
N LYS A 44 1.33 -17.81 6.06
CA LYS A 44 2.48 -17.16 5.43
C LYS A 44 2.06 -15.94 4.60
N ARG A 45 0.99 -16.07 3.81
CA ARG A 45 0.47 -14.97 2.99
C ARG A 45 -0.13 -13.86 3.85
N THR A 46 -0.86 -14.18 4.91
CA THR A 46 -1.38 -13.18 5.85
C THR A 46 -0.24 -12.40 6.53
N LEU A 47 0.79 -13.10 7.02
CA LEU A 47 1.98 -12.45 7.60
C LEU A 47 2.71 -11.59 6.56
N ALA A 48 2.84 -12.09 5.32
CA ALA A 48 3.40 -11.32 4.22
C ALA A 48 2.59 -10.04 3.95
N SER A 49 1.26 -10.09 3.96
CA SER A 49 0.39 -8.92 3.80
C SER A 49 0.54 -7.91 4.94
N ILE A 50 0.72 -8.37 6.18
CA ILE A 50 1.02 -7.48 7.33
C ILE A 50 2.38 -6.79 7.11
N LEU A 51 3.41 -7.53 6.69
CA LEU A 51 4.73 -6.97 6.38
C LEU A 51 4.66 -5.95 5.24
N ILE A 52 3.88 -6.23 4.19
CA ILE A 52 3.61 -5.29 3.09
C ILE A 52 2.95 -4.02 3.63
N GLY A 53 1.93 -4.18 4.48
CA GLY A 53 1.25 -3.05 5.12
C GLY A 53 2.19 -2.19 5.96
N LEU A 54 3.15 -2.79 6.68
CA LEU A 54 4.21 -2.06 7.36
C LEU A 54 5.18 -1.38 6.39
N GLY A 55 5.56 -2.09 5.33
CA GLY A 55 6.48 -1.61 4.29
C GLY A 55 5.96 -0.40 3.52
N PHE A 56 4.64 -0.27 3.36
CA PHE A 56 4.02 0.95 2.82
C PHE A 56 3.54 1.91 3.92
N GLY A 57 3.16 1.44 5.09
CA GLY A 57 2.65 2.29 6.17
C GLY A 57 3.75 3.16 6.80
N LEU A 58 4.86 2.55 7.22
CA LEU A 58 5.91 3.26 7.96
C LEU A 58 6.60 4.36 7.12
N PRO A 59 6.99 4.11 5.85
CA PRO A 59 7.68 5.11 5.05
C PRO A 59 6.82 6.33 4.69
N ALA A 60 5.50 6.28 4.89
CA ALA A 60 4.62 7.44 4.67
C ALA A 60 5.01 8.67 5.53
N ILE A 61 5.84 8.49 6.57
CA ILE A 61 6.43 9.61 7.31
C ILE A 61 7.31 10.53 6.44
N VAL A 62 7.81 10.04 5.29
CA VAL A 62 8.62 10.84 4.36
C VAL A 62 7.87 12.05 3.81
N TYR A 63 6.53 12.01 3.78
CA TYR A 63 5.70 13.15 3.35
C TYR A 63 5.71 14.33 4.32
N ASP A 64 6.26 14.15 5.52
CA ASP A 64 6.44 15.24 6.50
C ASP A 64 7.75 16.01 6.29
N ASP A 65 8.66 15.52 5.44
CA ASP A 65 9.95 16.18 5.23
C ASP A 65 9.81 17.28 4.19
N GLU A 66 9.66 18.52 4.65
CA GLU A 66 9.55 19.72 3.81
C GLU A 66 10.80 20.00 2.95
N ARG A 67 11.94 19.36 3.23
CA ARG A 67 13.16 19.52 2.42
C ARG A 67 13.10 18.72 1.12
N LEU A 68 12.21 17.73 1.04
CA LEU A 68 12.07 16.86 -0.13
C LEU A 68 10.89 17.30 -0.98
N SER A 69 11.06 17.28 -2.30
CA SER A 69 9.93 17.51 -3.22
C SER A 69 8.97 16.33 -3.22
N LEU A 70 7.69 16.59 -3.48
CA LEU A 70 6.65 15.54 -3.51
C LEU A 70 7.00 14.34 -4.42
N PRO A 71 7.58 14.52 -5.63
CA PRO A 71 8.04 13.40 -6.45
C PRO A 71 9.12 12.56 -5.76
N VAL A 72 10.09 13.21 -5.10
CA VAL A 72 11.18 12.50 -4.37
C VAL A 72 10.63 11.74 -3.18
N GLN A 73 9.75 12.35 -2.39
CA GLN A 73 9.04 11.66 -1.29
C GLN A 73 8.29 10.42 -1.79
N THR A 74 7.60 10.57 -2.93
CA THR A 74 6.83 9.47 -3.53
C THR A 74 7.71 8.36 -4.07
N LEU A 75 8.86 8.69 -4.69
CA LEU A 75 9.84 7.71 -5.14
C LEU A 75 10.43 6.92 -3.97
N ILE A 76 10.77 7.58 -2.85
CA ILE A 76 11.27 6.93 -1.64
C ILE A 76 10.23 5.96 -1.07
N HIS A 77 8.97 6.43 -0.94
CA HIS A 77 7.87 5.61 -0.44
C HIS A 77 7.62 4.39 -1.33
N LEU A 78 7.53 4.61 -2.65
CA LEU A 78 7.33 3.55 -3.64
C LEU A 78 8.47 2.54 -3.62
N ALA A 79 9.73 2.99 -3.55
CA ALA A 79 10.89 2.12 -3.54
C ALA A 79 10.89 1.21 -2.29
N ILE A 80 10.74 1.78 -1.09
CA ILE A 80 10.75 1.00 0.16
C ILE A 80 9.58 0.00 0.17
N GLY A 81 8.37 0.48 -0.16
CA GLY A 81 7.18 -0.37 -0.17
C GLY A 81 7.29 -1.52 -1.17
N THR A 82 7.79 -1.24 -2.38
CA THR A 82 7.97 -2.26 -3.42
C THR A 82 9.04 -3.28 -3.06
N THR A 83 10.15 -2.86 -2.42
CA THR A 83 11.18 -3.79 -1.93
C THR A 83 10.63 -4.73 -0.86
N VAL A 84 9.90 -4.19 0.12
CA VAL A 84 9.25 -5.01 1.16
C VAL A 84 8.23 -5.94 0.54
N LEU A 85 7.47 -5.47 -0.45
CA LEU A 85 6.50 -6.28 -1.17
C LEU A 85 7.14 -7.44 -1.92
N ALA A 86 8.24 -7.22 -2.63
CA ALA A 86 8.95 -8.30 -3.32
C ALA A 86 9.45 -9.37 -2.32
N GLY A 87 10.07 -8.94 -1.21
CA GLY A 87 10.58 -9.85 -0.17
C GLY A 87 9.45 -10.61 0.55
N ALA A 88 8.39 -9.91 0.96
CA ALA A 88 7.23 -10.52 1.58
C ALA A 88 6.52 -11.48 0.62
N ALA A 89 6.49 -11.18 -0.68
CA ALA A 89 5.89 -12.05 -1.67
C ALA A 89 6.71 -13.30 -1.98
N LEU A 90 8.03 -13.20 -1.96
CA LEU A 90 8.90 -14.37 -1.97
C LEU A 90 8.63 -15.26 -0.76
N TYR A 91 8.59 -14.69 0.44
CA TYR A 91 8.29 -15.43 1.67
C TYR A 91 6.89 -16.07 1.66
N GLY A 92 5.88 -15.34 1.18
CA GLY A 92 4.50 -15.80 1.07
C GLY A 92 4.25 -16.82 -0.05
N GLY A 93 5.27 -17.11 -0.87
CA GLY A 93 5.20 -18.11 -1.94
C GLY A 93 4.25 -17.76 -3.08
N TRP A 94 3.94 -16.47 -3.27
CA TRP A 94 3.02 -16.00 -4.32
C TRP A 94 3.67 -15.04 -5.33
N LEU A 95 4.98 -14.80 -5.23
CA LEU A 95 5.71 -14.10 -6.29
C LEU A 95 5.85 -15.04 -7.51
N PRO A 96 5.44 -14.64 -8.73
CA PRO A 96 5.34 -15.53 -9.88
C PRO A 96 6.69 -15.78 -10.57
N VAL A 97 7.75 -16.07 -9.81
CA VAL A 97 9.11 -16.28 -10.33
C VAL A 97 9.22 -17.48 -11.28
N GLN A 98 8.41 -18.51 -11.07
CA GLN A 98 8.38 -19.72 -11.90
C GLN A 98 7.53 -19.57 -13.16
N GLN A 99 6.71 -18.51 -13.25
CA GLN A 99 5.77 -18.28 -14.36
C GLN A 99 6.40 -17.45 -15.50
N GLY A 100 7.69 -17.13 -15.39
CA GLY A 100 8.45 -16.38 -16.40
C GLY A 100 8.45 -14.86 -16.20
N ALA A 101 9.27 -14.17 -17.00
CA ALA A 101 9.53 -12.74 -16.85
C ALA A 101 8.29 -11.87 -17.08
N SER A 102 7.39 -12.26 -17.98
CA SER A 102 6.14 -11.53 -18.26
C SER A 102 5.21 -11.48 -17.05
N ALA A 103 5.05 -12.61 -16.35
CA ALA A 103 4.25 -12.69 -15.13
C ALA A 103 4.85 -11.83 -14.00
N LEU A 104 6.18 -11.84 -13.87
CA LEU A 104 6.88 -11.01 -12.89
C LEU A 104 6.73 -9.51 -13.18
N ILE A 105 6.89 -9.09 -14.44
CA ILE A 105 6.68 -7.70 -14.88
C ILE A 105 5.22 -7.28 -14.63
N GLY A 106 4.25 -8.12 -15.00
CA GLY A 106 2.83 -7.87 -14.76
C GLY A 106 2.51 -7.70 -13.28
N PHE A 107 3.12 -8.52 -12.41
CA PHE A 107 2.98 -8.41 -10.96
C PHE A 107 3.47 -7.06 -10.42
N PHE A 108 4.62 -6.55 -10.86
CA PHE A 108 5.07 -5.23 -10.41
C PHE A 108 4.23 -4.09 -10.98
N ILE A 109 3.81 -4.18 -12.24
CA ILE A 109 2.94 -3.17 -12.86
C ILE A 109 1.62 -3.03 -12.09
N ILE A 110 0.94 -4.13 -11.78
CA ILE A 110 -0.35 -4.07 -11.07
C ILE A 110 -0.19 -3.46 -9.67
N ASN A 111 0.91 -3.77 -8.97
CA ASN A 111 1.20 -3.20 -7.66
C ASN A 111 1.53 -1.70 -7.72
N ILE A 112 2.26 -1.26 -8.74
CA ILE A 112 2.52 0.17 -8.98
C ILE A 112 1.21 0.92 -9.25
N VAL A 113 0.31 0.34 -10.05
CA VAL A 113 -1.02 0.91 -10.33
C VAL A 113 -1.84 1.04 -9.04
N ILE A 114 -1.91 -0.01 -8.23
CA ILE A 114 -2.61 0.01 -6.93
C ILE A 114 -2.02 1.08 -6.02
N PHE A 115 -0.69 1.16 -5.93
CA PHE A 115 0.00 2.19 -5.15
C PHE A 115 -0.44 3.60 -5.59
N PHE A 116 -0.37 3.92 -6.88
CA PHE A 116 -0.74 5.24 -7.37
C PHE A 116 -2.24 5.53 -7.20
N ALA A 117 -3.11 4.52 -7.31
CA ALA A 117 -4.54 4.69 -7.05
C ALA A 117 -4.82 5.09 -5.58
N LEU A 118 -4.22 4.37 -4.63
CA LEU A 118 -4.34 4.67 -3.20
C LEU A 118 -3.71 6.02 -2.85
N TRP A 119 -2.49 6.25 -3.34
CA TRP A 119 -1.76 7.49 -3.14
C TRP A 119 -2.55 8.69 -3.67
N ALA A 120 -3.10 8.60 -4.88
CA ALA A 120 -3.89 9.67 -5.48
C ALA A 120 -5.17 9.93 -4.68
N GLY A 121 -5.86 8.89 -4.22
CA GLY A 121 -7.05 9.04 -3.37
C GLY A 121 -6.75 9.79 -2.08
N ILE A 122 -5.67 9.42 -1.39
CA ILE A 122 -5.21 10.08 -0.16
C ILE A 122 -4.77 11.52 -0.44
N TYR A 123 -3.99 11.74 -1.49
CA TYR A 123 -3.50 13.05 -1.89
C TYR A 123 -4.66 14.02 -2.19
N LEU A 124 -5.64 13.57 -2.98
CA LEU A 124 -6.80 14.38 -3.33
C LEU A 124 -7.67 14.69 -2.10
N TYR A 125 -7.83 13.72 -1.18
CA TYR A 125 -8.51 13.94 0.10
C TYR A 125 -7.84 15.05 0.91
N TYR A 126 -6.52 14.96 1.15
CA TYR A 126 -5.81 15.98 1.93
C TYR A 126 -5.77 17.33 1.23
N ARG A 127 -5.62 17.37 -0.09
CA ARG A 127 -5.67 18.60 -0.87
C ARG A 127 -7.01 19.32 -0.70
N LYS A 128 -8.12 18.58 -0.76
CA LYS A 128 -9.47 19.13 -0.57
C LYS A 128 -9.67 19.67 0.85
N THR A 129 -9.26 18.90 1.87
CA THR A 129 -9.36 19.33 3.27
C THR A 129 -8.53 20.59 3.54
N GLY A 130 -7.31 20.68 3.00
CA GLY A 130 -6.47 21.87 3.13
C GLY A 130 -7.09 23.13 2.50
N GLN A 131 -7.73 22.98 1.33
CA GLN A 131 -8.47 24.07 0.69
C GLN A 131 -9.68 24.51 1.53
N GLU A 132 -10.42 23.57 2.11
CA GLU A 132 -11.58 23.86 2.96
C GLU A 132 -11.19 24.64 4.22
N ILE A 133 -10.12 24.23 4.91
CA ILE A 133 -9.58 24.92 6.09
C ILE A 133 -9.16 26.35 5.70
N THR A 134 -8.42 26.49 4.61
CA THR A 134 -7.96 27.79 4.11
C THR A 134 -9.14 28.72 3.80
N ARG A 135 -10.21 28.20 3.19
CA ARG A 135 -11.43 28.96 2.91
C ARG A 135 -12.10 29.45 4.20
N LYS A 136 -12.30 28.55 5.17
CA LYS A 136 -12.93 28.89 6.46
C LYS A 136 -12.13 29.95 7.22
N LEU A 137 -10.79 29.84 7.24
CA LEU A 137 -9.93 30.84 7.88
C LEU A 137 -10.11 32.24 7.27
N LYS A 138 -10.19 32.35 5.95
CA LYS A 138 -10.44 33.64 5.26
C LYS A 138 -11.82 34.22 5.58
N GLU A 139 -12.84 33.38 5.75
CA GLU A 139 -14.19 33.82 6.14
C GLU A 139 -14.22 34.33 7.59
N TYR A 140 -13.53 33.65 8.51
CA TYR A 140 -13.39 34.10 9.90
C TYR A 140 -12.62 35.43 10.01
N GLN A 141 -11.56 35.62 9.22
CA GLN A 141 -10.78 36.88 9.22
C GLN A 141 -11.51 38.08 8.60
N LYS A 142 -12.61 37.85 7.87
CA LYS A 142 -13.44 38.90 7.26
C LYS A 142 -14.61 39.33 8.15
N LYS A 143 -14.88 38.62 9.25
CA LYS A 143 -15.86 38.97 10.28
C LYS A 143 -15.17 39.69 11.42
#